data_AF-A0AAV4JN27-F1
#
_entry.id   AF-A0AAV4JN27-F1
#
_cell.length_a   1.000
_cell.length_b   1.000
_cell.length_c   1.000
_cell.angle_alpha   90.00
_cell.angle_beta   90.00
_cell.angle_gamma   90.00
#
_symmetry.space_group_name_H-M   'P 1'
#
loop_
_entity.id
_entity.type
_entity.pdbx_description
1 polymer ?
#
loop_
_entity_poly.entity_id
_entity_poly.type
_entity_poly.pdbx_seq_one_letter_code
_entity_poly.pdbx_strand_id
1 'polypeptide(L)'
;MKIYKPIAEYRPGSTMVTSDALSRCPSTTDDSKQKLQVDVQFHVDVITSSWPVSDGKLTEIKKKTKKDVILIAAFDYTMVGWPTYKEDVKQPESYMESEMS
;
A
#
# COMPACT_ATOMS: atom_id res chain seq x y z
N MET A 1 16.94 -63.72 -23.36
CA MET A 1 15.97 -62.62 -23.16
C MET A 1 16.74 -61.41 -22.65
N LYS A 2 16.87 -60.33 -23.44
CA LYS A 2 17.62 -59.12 -23.02
C LYS A 2 16.67 -58.17 -22.29
N ILE A 3 16.99 -57.82 -21.05
CA ILE A 3 16.21 -56.87 -20.25
C ILE A 3 16.66 -55.46 -20.62
N TYR A 4 15.76 -54.68 -21.23
CA TYR A 4 15.99 -53.28 -21.55
C TYR A 4 15.77 -52.41 -20.30
N LYS A 5 16.76 -51.59 -19.94
CA LYS A 5 16.68 -50.64 -18.82
C LYS A 5 16.66 -49.21 -19.38
N PRO A 6 15.48 -48.57 -19.50
CA PRO A 6 15.41 -47.18 -19.94
C PRO A 6 15.96 -46.25 -18.86
N ILE A 7 16.67 -45.20 -19.28
CA ILE A 7 17.11 -44.09 -18.44
C ILE A 7 16.23 -42.90 -18.81
N ALA A 8 15.51 -42.34 -17.83
CA ALA A 8 14.69 -41.16 -18.03
C ALA A 8 15.53 -39.91 -17.74
N GLU A 9 15.75 -39.08 -18.77
CA GLU A 9 16.41 -37.78 -18.63
C GLU A 9 15.35 -36.68 -18.62
N TYR A 10 15.43 -35.80 -17.62
CA TYR A 10 14.58 -34.61 -17.55
C TYR A 10 14.97 -33.64 -18.66
N ARG A 11 14.02 -33.35 -19.56
CA ARG A 11 14.14 -32.25 -20.51
C ARG A 11 13.37 -31.05 -19.98
N PRO A 12 14.02 -29.89 -19.77
CA PRO A 12 13.30 -28.66 -19.44
C PRO A 12 12.28 -28.35 -20.55
N GLY A 13 11.02 -28.10 -20.17
CA GLY A 13 10.00 -27.67 -21.11
C GLY A 13 10.35 -26.32 -21.74
N SER A 14 9.95 -26.09 -22.99
CA SER A 14 10.11 -24.77 -23.62
C SER A 14 9.27 -23.73 -22.88
N THR A 15 9.83 -22.54 -22.63
CA THR A 15 9.11 -21.42 -22.04
C THR A 15 8.02 -20.93 -23.00
N MET A 16 6.79 -21.43 -22.82
CA MET A 16 5.64 -21.01 -23.62
C MET A 16 4.93 -19.87 -22.89
N VAL A 17 5.16 -18.63 -23.33
CA VAL A 17 4.42 -17.46 -22.83
C VAL A 17 3.05 -17.45 -23.51
N THR A 18 2.01 -17.75 -22.76
CA THR A 18 0.62 -17.64 -23.24
C THR A 18 0.21 -16.15 -23.27
N SER A 19 -0.54 -15.71 -24.28
CA SER A 19 -0.97 -14.30 -24.39
C SER A 19 -1.77 -13.80 -23.18
N ASP A 20 -2.48 -14.68 -22.47
CA ASP A 20 -3.17 -14.35 -21.20
C ASP A 20 -2.19 -14.02 -20.06
N ALA A 21 -0.97 -14.56 -20.07
CA ALA A 21 0.05 -14.24 -19.08
C ALA A 21 0.57 -12.79 -19.24
N LEU A 22 0.53 -12.21 -20.45
CA LEU A 22 0.94 -10.82 -20.70
C LEU A 22 -0.11 -9.79 -20.27
N SER A 23 -1.41 -10.14 -20.24
CA SER A 23 -2.45 -9.24 -19.75
C SER A 23 -2.47 -9.13 -18.23
N ARG A 24 -2.02 -10.20 -17.54
CA ARG A 24 -1.99 -10.29 -16.07
C ARG A 24 -0.62 -10.01 -15.46
N CYS A 25 0.45 -10.04 -16.25
CA CYS A 25 1.81 -9.76 -15.81
C CYS A 25 2.36 -8.57 -16.61
N PRO A 26 2.10 -7.33 -16.16
CA PRO A 26 2.72 -6.17 -16.79
C PRO A 26 4.24 -6.30 -16.69
N SER A 27 4.93 -6.02 -17.80
CA SER A 27 6.39 -6.13 -17.92
C SER A 27 7.08 -5.49 -16.72
N THR A 28 7.79 -6.30 -15.94
CA THR A 28 8.52 -5.89 -14.73
C THR A 28 9.82 -5.14 -15.04
N THR A 29 10.02 -4.72 -16.27
CA THR A 29 11.13 -3.86 -16.71
C THR A 29 11.17 -2.59 -15.86
N ASP A 30 12.33 -2.24 -15.33
CA ASP A 30 12.48 -1.08 -14.43
C ASP A 30 11.97 0.23 -15.04
N ASP A 31 12.03 0.37 -16.36
CA ASP A 31 11.52 1.55 -17.09
C ASP A 31 10.01 1.79 -16.88
N SER A 32 9.20 0.73 -16.75
CA SER A 32 7.75 0.87 -16.54
C SER A 32 7.41 1.35 -15.13
N LYS A 33 8.19 0.91 -14.13
CA LYS A 33 8.07 1.34 -12.73
C LYS A 33 8.53 2.78 -12.54
N GLN A 34 9.65 3.16 -13.16
CA GLN A 34 10.17 4.53 -13.09
C GLN A 34 9.20 5.52 -13.72
N LYS A 35 8.63 5.18 -14.89
CA LYS A 35 7.62 6.03 -15.53
C LYS A 35 6.37 6.20 -14.67
N LEU A 36 5.86 5.12 -14.09
CA LEU A 36 4.72 5.18 -13.18
C LEU A 36 5.00 6.07 -11.97
N GLN A 37 6.20 5.95 -11.37
CA GLN A 37 6.58 6.78 -10.23
C GLN A 37 6.61 8.27 -10.59
N VAL A 38 7.17 8.63 -11.75
CA VAL A 38 7.21 10.02 -12.24
C VAL A 38 5.80 10.56 -12.49
N ASP A 39 4.94 9.77 -13.13
CA ASP A 39 3.56 10.17 -13.41
C ASP A 39 2.77 10.39 -12.12
N VAL A 40 2.94 9.51 -11.13
CA VAL A 40 2.31 9.64 -9.81
C VAL A 40 2.82 10.88 -9.08
N GLN A 41 4.14 11.12 -9.08
CA GLN A 41 4.72 12.28 -8.41
C GLN A 41 4.22 13.58 -9.04
N PHE A 42 4.24 13.68 -10.37
CA PHE A 42 3.72 14.85 -11.08
C PHE A 42 2.25 15.11 -10.76
N HIS A 43 1.43 14.05 -10.70
CA HIS A 43 0.02 14.18 -10.33
C HIS A 43 -0.17 14.74 -8.91
N VAL A 44 0.60 14.23 -7.94
CA VAL A 44 0.58 14.74 -6.56
C VAL A 44 1.02 16.20 -6.51
N ASP A 45 2.06 16.58 -7.25
CA ASP A 45 2.58 17.95 -7.29
C ASP A 45 1.56 18.92 -7.90
N VAL A 46 0.85 18.52 -8.96
CA VAL A 46 -0.22 19.33 -9.55
C VAL A 46 -1.36 19.54 -8.57
N ILE A 47 -1.79 18.50 -7.85
CA ILE A 47 -2.88 18.63 -6.87
C ILE A 47 -2.45 19.53 -5.70
N THR A 48 -1.25 19.31 -5.18
CA THR A 48 -0.76 20.09 -4.03
C THR A 48 -0.52 21.55 -4.37
N SER A 49 -0.02 21.85 -5.58
CA SER A 49 0.16 23.24 -6.04
C SER A 49 -1.14 23.96 -6.40
N SER A 50 -2.18 23.23 -6.81
CA SER A 50 -3.49 23.79 -7.17
C SER A 50 -4.50 23.81 -6.02
N TRP A 51 -4.08 23.45 -4.81
CA TRP A 51 -4.99 23.34 -3.66
C TRP A 51 -5.58 24.73 -3.33
N PRO A 52 -6.92 24.90 -3.32
CA PRO A 52 -7.56 26.18 -3.05
C PRO A 52 -7.50 26.62 -1.57
N VAL A 53 -6.59 26.06 -0.78
CA VAL A 53 -6.48 26.28 0.67
C VAL A 53 -5.14 26.93 0.96
N SER A 54 -5.15 28.04 1.70
CA SER A 54 -3.91 28.72 2.09
C SER A 54 -3.07 27.85 3.05
N ASP A 55 -1.74 28.02 3.01
CA ASP A 55 -0.82 27.31 3.90
C ASP A 55 -1.16 27.49 5.39
N GLY A 56 -1.63 28.69 5.76
CA GLY A 56 -2.10 28.98 7.11
C GLY A 56 -3.32 28.12 7.50
N LYS A 57 -4.27 27.93 6.57
CA LYS A 57 -5.45 27.10 6.81
C LYS A 57 -5.11 25.61 6.86
N LEU A 58 -4.18 25.14 6.02
CA LEU A 58 -3.63 23.78 6.10
C LEU A 58 -2.97 23.52 7.46
N THR A 59 -2.22 24.49 7.97
CA THR A 59 -1.58 24.39 9.30
C THR A 59 -2.62 24.32 10.41
N GLU A 60 -3.69 25.11 10.32
CA GLU A 60 -4.81 25.05 11.26
C GLU A 60 -5.52 23.69 11.23
N ILE A 61 -5.79 23.16 10.03
CA ILE A 61 -6.38 21.83 9.85
C ILE A 61 -5.48 20.78 10.49
N LYS A 62 -4.18 20.77 10.19
CA LYS A 62 -3.21 19.84 10.81
C LYS A 62 -3.26 19.92 12.34
N LYS A 63 -3.31 21.13 12.91
CA LYS A 63 -3.37 21.33 14.36
C LYS A 63 -4.68 20.80 14.96
N LYS A 64 -5.81 20.98 14.28
CA LYS A 64 -7.11 20.48 14.72
C LYS A 64 -7.21 18.96 14.57
N THR A 65 -6.75 18.40 13.45
CA THR A 65 -6.69 16.96 13.21
C THR A 65 -5.88 16.23 14.28
N LYS A 66 -4.74 16.81 14.72
CA LYS A 66 -3.93 16.25 15.81
C LYS A 66 -4.63 16.23 17.18
N LYS A 67 -5.72 16.98 17.36
CA LYS A 67 -6.49 17.05 18.61
C LYS A 67 -7.83 16.33 18.51
N ASP A 68 -8.17 15.84 17.33
CA ASP A 68 -9.43 15.15 17.09
C ASP A 68 -9.26 13.68 17.46
N VAL A 69 -9.97 13.25 18.51
CA VAL A 69 -9.88 11.91 19.07
C VAL A 69 -10.24 10.81 18.07
N ILE A 70 -11.16 11.08 17.15
CA ILE A 70 -11.57 10.09 16.14
C ILE A 70 -10.44 9.91 15.13
N LEU A 71 -9.81 11.01 14.72
CA LEU A 71 -8.71 10.96 13.78
C LEU A 71 -7.45 10.34 14.41
N ILE A 72 -7.19 10.61 15.69
CA ILE A 72 -6.12 9.94 16.44
C ILE A 72 -6.35 8.42 16.47
N ALA A 73 -7.56 7.96 16.80
CA ALA A 73 -7.88 6.53 16.79
C ALA A 73 -7.69 5.90 15.40
N ALA A 74 -8.08 6.61 14.34
CA ALA A 74 -7.85 6.16 12.97
C ALA A 74 -6.35 6.07 12.63
N PHE A 75 -5.54 7.04 13.07
CA PHE A 75 -4.09 6.97 12.91
C PHE A 75 -3.49 5.75 13.63
N ASP A 76 -3.91 5.49 14.86
CA ASP A 76 -3.47 4.31 15.61
C ASP A 76 -3.78 3.01 14.89
N TYR A 77 -5.03 2.81 14.45
CA TYR A 77 -5.41 1.58 13.76
C TYR A 77 -4.71 1.39 12.42
N THR A 78 -4.41 2.49 11.72
CA THR A 78 -3.71 2.40 10.42
C THR A 78 -2.21 2.18 10.58
N MET A 79 -1.58 2.71 11.64
CA MET A 79 -0.14 2.63 11.84
C MET A 79 0.28 1.41 12.70
N VAL A 80 -0.50 1.08 13.72
CA VAL A 80 -0.22 -0.03 14.66
C VAL A 80 -0.92 -1.31 14.23
N GLY A 81 -2.02 -1.19 13.47
CA GLY A 81 -2.81 -2.30 12.96
C GLY A 81 -4.21 -2.39 13.59
N TRP A 82 -5.04 -3.21 12.97
CA TRP A 82 -6.43 -3.40 13.40
C TRP A 82 -6.51 -4.28 14.66
N PRO A 83 -7.45 -3.99 15.58
CA PRO A 83 -7.71 -4.85 16.72
C PRO A 83 -8.14 -6.25 16.25
N THR A 84 -7.67 -7.28 16.96
CA THR A 84 -7.97 -8.68 16.58
C THR A 84 -9.39 -9.06 16.96
N TYR A 85 -9.87 -8.54 18.10
CA TYR A 85 -11.22 -8.79 18.58
C TYR A 85 -11.99 -7.48 18.78
N LYS A 86 -13.32 -7.57 18.79
CA LYS A 86 -14.20 -6.40 18.93
C LYS A 86 -14.05 -5.71 20.29
N GLU A 87 -13.65 -6.46 21.30
CA GLU A 87 -13.42 -6.00 22.66
C GLU A 87 -12.16 -5.14 22.77
N ASP A 88 -11.20 -5.32 21.85
CA ASP A 88 -9.94 -4.56 21.80
C ASP A 88 -10.11 -3.19 21.13
N VAL A 89 -11.32 -2.90 20.59
CA VAL A 89 -11.63 -1.61 20.00
C VAL A 89 -11.68 -0.56 21.12
N LYS A 90 -10.66 0.30 21.17
CA LYS A 90 -10.61 1.43 22.09
C LYS A 90 -11.73 2.41 21.75
N GLN A 91 -12.46 2.85 22.78
CA GLN A 91 -13.43 3.92 22.60
C GLN A 91 -12.71 5.27 22.41
N PRO A 92 -13.21 6.17 21.55
CA PRO A 92 -12.56 7.45 21.27
C PRO A 92 -12.26 8.29 22.52
N GLU A 93 -13.07 8.17 23.57
CA GLU A 93 -12.93 8.89 24.84
C GLU A 93 -11.64 8.51 25.58
N SER A 94 -11.16 7.27 25.41
CA SER A 94 -9.92 6.79 26.05
C SER A 94 -8.66 7.56 25.59
N TYR A 95 -8.72 8.22 24.43
CA TYR A 95 -7.64 9.05 23.91
C TYR A 95 -7.60 10.45 24.55
N MET A 96 -8.67 10.90 25.20
CA MET A 96 -8.69 12.19 25.91
C MET A 96 -7.91 12.12 27.23
N GLU A 97 -7.95 10.97 27.90
CA GLU A 97 -7.30 10.77 29.22
C GLU A 97 -5.77 10.72 29.11
N SER A 98 -5.22 10.31 27.95
CA SER A 98 -3.78 10.24 27.72
C SER A 98 -3.10 11.60 27.50
N GLU A 99 -3.83 12.65 27.12
CA GLU A 99 -3.25 14.01 26.98
C GLU A 99 -3.25 14.80 28.31
N MET A 100 -3.84 14.26 29.38
CA MET A 100 -3.91 14.89 30.71
C MET A 100 -2.92 14.30 31.74
N SER A 101 -2.15 13.27 31.38
CA SER A 101 -1.10 12.65 32.21
C SER A 101 0.29 12.92 31.67
#